data_AF-A0A0V1B8F2-F1
#
_entry.id   AF-A0A0V1B8F2-F1
#
_cell.length_a   1.000
_cell.length_b   1.000
_cell.length_c   1.000
_cell.angle_alpha   90.00
_cell.angle_beta   90.00
_cell.angle_gamma   90.00
#
_symmetry.space_group_name_H-M   'P 1'
#
loop_
_entity.id
_entity.type
_entity.pdbx_description
1 polymer ?
#
loop_
_entity_poly.entity_id
_entity_poly.type
_entity_poly.pdbx_seq_one_letter_code
_entity_poly.pdbx_strand_id
1 'polypeptide(L)'
;LHAGAVGGNWADSPAAVTQNNGHSFAKAIEHVFAPHGENKFIAYNNDPPDVPKVRTKSNSKGVLMMDTGNTDAAAWIVHTVPGFPKARTGYLFPPAEVQKGHLLICLTIKEDQIDTIAMTLRIATPLIYYNDIPDAQMNSRPNLRKLVSGESRLTPPLAVTQDTTTAAAQSLKVTIYSKGEKSRYEIYRRVLVKKLKTTIKVWTTRDKILKSDCRILNRNIKLVTSPITVNGHASSLESDVSQWLISEPGNKFCVIDKPYHKSQTKEPAMAVCIDDATIFGHFNRIGQNVENC
;
A
#
# COMPACT_ATOMS: atom_id res chain seq x y z
N LEU A 1 -11.89 5.84 10.25
CA LEU A 1 -12.65 6.39 9.09
C LEU A 1 -12.69 5.36 7.99
N HIS A 2 -13.79 5.30 7.25
CA HIS A 2 -13.93 4.46 6.06
C HIS A 2 -14.60 5.26 4.93
N ALA A 3 -14.29 4.87 3.70
CA ALA A 3 -15.00 5.30 2.51
C ALA A 3 -15.24 4.04 1.65
N GLY A 4 -16.50 3.80 1.29
CA GLY A 4 -16.86 2.82 0.27
C GLY A 4 -16.53 3.33 -1.14
N ALA A 5 -16.75 2.50 -2.16
CA ALA A 5 -16.44 2.80 -3.56
C ALA A 5 -16.98 4.16 -4.06
N VAL A 6 -16.36 4.64 -5.16
CA VAL A 6 -16.61 5.85 -5.97
C VAL A 6 -17.80 6.72 -5.52
N GLY A 7 -17.49 7.94 -5.06
CA GLY A 7 -18.50 8.97 -4.74
C GLY A 7 -18.91 9.05 -3.26
N GLY A 8 -18.43 8.16 -2.39
CA GLY A 8 -18.70 8.23 -0.95
C GLY A 8 -17.92 9.34 -0.22
N ASN A 9 -18.58 10.07 0.68
CA ASN A 9 -17.90 10.89 1.69
C ASN A 9 -17.25 9.98 2.74
N TRP A 10 -16.15 10.44 3.33
CA TRP A 10 -15.56 9.75 4.48
C TRP A 10 -16.52 9.81 5.65
N ALA A 11 -16.70 8.67 6.30
CA ALA A 11 -17.53 8.55 7.49
C ALA A 11 -16.78 7.77 8.57
N ASP A 12 -17.15 8.01 9.82
CA ASP A 12 -16.70 7.18 10.92
C ASP A 12 -17.14 5.74 10.72
N SER A 13 -16.28 4.80 11.11
CA SER A 13 -16.64 3.40 10.99
C SER A 13 -17.71 3.06 12.03
N PRO A 14 -18.72 2.23 11.70
CA PRO A 14 -19.78 1.88 12.65
C PRO A 14 -19.27 1.17 13.90
N ALA A 15 -18.12 0.50 13.81
CA ALA A 15 -17.44 -0.15 14.93
C ALA A 15 -15.95 0.22 14.99
N ALA A 16 -15.35 0.06 16.16
CA ALA A 16 -13.92 0.23 16.35
C ALA A 16 -13.13 -0.82 15.56
N VAL A 17 -11.95 -0.44 15.07
CA VAL A 17 -11.05 -1.35 14.32
C VAL A 17 -10.56 -2.52 15.17
N THR A 18 -10.73 -2.49 16.49
CA THR A 18 -10.38 -3.61 17.38
C THR A 18 -11.44 -4.72 17.41
N GLN A 19 -12.65 -4.46 16.86
CA GLN A 19 -13.73 -5.44 16.81
C GLN A 19 -13.59 -6.35 15.59
N ASN A 20 -13.93 -7.62 15.72
CA ASN A 20 -13.87 -8.57 14.60
C ASN A 20 -15.03 -8.43 13.59
N ASN A 21 -15.98 -7.53 13.86
CA ASN A 21 -17.16 -7.28 13.05
C ASN A 21 -17.57 -5.80 13.11
N GLY A 22 -18.50 -5.41 12.24
CA GLY A 22 -19.05 -4.05 12.22
C GLY A 22 -18.18 -2.99 11.54
N HIS A 23 -17.03 -3.36 10.97
CA HIS A 23 -16.22 -2.48 10.14
C HIS A 23 -15.72 -3.17 8.85
N SER A 24 -15.47 -2.37 7.82
CA SER A 24 -15.14 -2.86 6.46
C SER A 24 -13.87 -3.70 6.43
N PHE A 25 -12.90 -3.37 7.26
CA PHE A 25 -11.60 -4.02 7.21
C PHE A 25 -11.59 -5.45 7.78
N ALA A 26 -12.24 -5.69 8.93
CA ALA A 26 -12.37 -7.05 9.46
C ALA A 26 -13.13 -7.94 8.46
N LYS A 27 -14.15 -7.39 7.79
CA LYS A 27 -14.85 -8.09 6.71
C LYS A 27 -13.94 -8.41 5.53
N ALA A 28 -13.14 -7.44 5.06
CA ALA A 28 -12.25 -7.61 3.91
C ALA A 28 -11.15 -8.66 4.12
N ILE A 29 -10.77 -8.93 5.38
CA ILE A 29 -9.75 -9.95 5.71
C ILE A 29 -10.33 -11.14 6.49
N GLU A 30 -11.64 -11.37 6.46
CA GLU A 30 -12.26 -12.41 7.28
C GLU A 30 -11.68 -13.80 6.99
N HIS A 31 -11.37 -14.10 5.73
CA HIS A 31 -10.77 -15.36 5.31
C HIS A 31 -9.25 -15.45 5.58
N VAL A 32 -8.63 -14.35 6.03
CA VAL A 32 -7.23 -14.35 6.48
C VAL A 32 -7.13 -14.88 7.91
N PHE A 33 -8.05 -14.46 8.78
CA PHE A 33 -8.03 -14.84 10.19
C PHE A 33 -8.96 -16.00 10.54
N ALA A 34 -10.02 -16.23 9.76
CA ALA A 34 -10.93 -17.35 9.90
C ALA A 34 -10.72 -18.39 8.77
N PRO A 35 -10.96 -19.69 9.04
CA PRO A 35 -10.86 -20.73 8.00
C PRO A 35 -11.88 -20.53 6.86
N HIS A 36 -11.44 -20.79 5.63
CA HIS A 36 -12.29 -20.90 4.45
C HIS A 36 -11.63 -21.89 3.47
N GLY A 37 -12.40 -22.80 2.89
CA GLY A 37 -11.86 -23.90 2.07
C GLY A 37 -11.16 -23.41 0.80
N GLU A 38 -11.79 -22.43 0.15
CA GLU A 38 -11.48 -21.95 -1.20
C GLU A 38 -10.64 -20.66 -1.20
N ASN A 39 -10.72 -19.86 -0.14
CA ASN A 39 -9.94 -18.61 -0.05
C ASN A 39 -8.50 -18.89 0.39
N LYS A 40 -7.56 -18.60 -0.51
CA LYS A 40 -6.11 -18.75 -0.35
C LYS A 40 -5.41 -17.41 -0.49
N PHE A 41 -4.32 -17.22 0.22
CA PHE A 41 -3.63 -15.95 0.25
C PHE A 41 -2.15 -16.06 0.58
N ILE A 42 -1.43 -15.01 0.19
CA ILE A 42 -0.15 -14.66 0.78
C ILE A 42 -0.35 -13.46 1.70
N ALA A 43 0.34 -13.47 2.84
CA ALA A 43 0.41 -12.30 3.70
C ALA A 43 1.87 -11.87 3.87
N TYR A 44 2.09 -10.56 3.79
CA TYR A 44 3.42 -9.99 3.80
C TYR A 44 3.49 -8.77 4.72
N ASN A 45 4.56 -8.66 5.49
CA ASN A 45 4.77 -7.58 6.45
C ASN A 45 6.23 -7.57 6.88
N ASN A 46 6.88 -6.41 6.94
CA ASN A 46 8.25 -6.30 7.43
C ASN A 46 8.39 -6.37 8.96
N ASP A 47 7.28 -6.34 9.68
CA ASP A 47 7.15 -6.61 11.11
C ASP A 47 5.93 -7.53 11.31
N PRO A 48 6.03 -8.82 10.97
CA PRO A 48 4.89 -9.75 11.00
C PRO A 48 4.46 -10.09 12.45
N PRO A 49 3.18 -10.44 12.67
CA PRO A 49 2.70 -10.85 13.99
C PRO A 49 3.40 -12.10 14.50
N ASP A 50 3.63 -12.16 15.81
CA ASP A 50 4.12 -13.34 16.54
C ASP A 50 5.49 -13.88 16.07
N VAL A 51 6.23 -13.12 15.25
CA VAL A 51 7.55 -13.49 14.76
C VAL A 51 8.56 -12.43 15.21
N PRO A 52 9.32 -12.69 16.29
CA PRO A 52 10.25 -11.72 16.84
C PRO A 52 11.48 -11.55 15.94
N LYS A 53 12.05 -10.33 15.93
CA LYS A 53 13.39 -10.01 15.39
C LYS A 53 13.56 -10.18 13.87
N VAL A 54 12.50 -10.12 13.07
CA VAL A 54 12.68 -10.02 11.61
C VAL A 54 12.84 -8.57 11.21
N ARG A 55 13.92 -8.28 10.48
CA ARG A 55 14.15 -6.96 9.87
C ARG A 55 14.44 -7.14 8.40
N THR A 56 13.52 -6.68 7.56
CA THR A 56 13.78 -6.55 6.11
C THR A 56 13.94 -5.09 5.75
N LYS A 57 14.61 -4.83 4.62
CA LYS A 57 14.72 -3.47 4.09
C LYS A 57 13.42 -3.00 3.42
N SER A 58 12.52 -3.91 3.07
CA SER A 58 11.20 -3.56 2.56
C SER A 58 10.32 -3.07 3.70
N ASN A 59 9.42 -2.13 3.41
CA ASN A 59 8.40 -1.70 4.34
C ASN A 59 7.00 -2.17 3.91
N SER A 60 6.90 -2.85 2.77
CA SER A 60 5.65 -3.31 2.19
C SER A 60 4.91 -4.24 3.15
N LYS A 61 3.61 -3.97 3.35
CA LYS A 61 2.69 -4.81 4.13
C LYS A 61 1.37 -4.97 3.40
N GLY A 62 0.75 -6.13 3.53
CA GLY A 62 -0.48 -6.43 2.83
C GLY A 62 -0.83 -7.90 2.75
N VAL A 63 -1.91 -8.15 2.02
CA VAL A 63 -2.44 -9.49 1.74
C VAL A 63 -2.86 -9.54 0.27
N LEU A 64 -2.48 -10.60 -0.44
CA LEU A 64 -2.99 -10.89 -1.78
C LEU A 64 -3.75 -12.22 -1.69
N MET A 65 -5.05 -12.17 -1.93
CA MET A 65 -5.98 -13.28 -1.73
C MET A 65 -6.75 -13.60 -3.01
N MET A 66 -7.12 -14.88 -3.15
CA MET A 66 -7.93 -15.42 -4.25
C MET A 66 -8.87 -16.49 -3.70
N ASP A 67 -10.06 -16.57 -4.26
CA ASP A 67 -10.97 -17.69 -4.11
C ASP A 67 -10.70 -18.68 -5.25
N THR A 68 -10.39 -19.94 -4.92
CA THR A 68 -10.09 -20.97 -5.93
C THR A 68 -11.32 -21.64 -6.53
N GLY A 69 -12.51 -21.36 -6.00
CA GLY A 69 -13.79 -21.91 -6.46
C GLY A 69 -14.61 -20.95 -7.33
N ASN A 70 -14.27 -19.66 -7.35
CA ASN A 70 -14.99 -18.62 -8.08
C ASN A 70 -14.06 -17.86 -9.04
N THR A 71 -14.53 -17.58 -10.25
CA THR A 71 -13.78 -16.80 -11.23
C THR A 71 -13.72 -15.32 -10.84
N ASP A 72 -12.54 -14.70 -11.00
CA ASP A 72 -12.32 -13.26 -10.77
C ASP A 72 -12.63 -12.80 -9.34
N ALA A 73 -12.57 -13.74 -8.39
CA ALA A 73 -12.74 -13.48 -6.98
C ALA A 73 -11.37 -13.34 -6.30
N ALA A 74 -10.74 -12.18 -6.49
CA ALA A 74 -9.46 -11.87 -5.86
C ALA A 74 -9.44 -10.47 -5.26
N ALA A 75 -8.64 -10.30 -4.22
CA ALA A 75 -8.45 -9.01 -3.57
C ALA A 75 -6.98 -8.79 -3.20
N TRP A 76 -6.57 -7.53 -3.28
CA TRP A 76 -5.26 -7.08 -2.84
C TRP A 76 -5.40 -5.96 -1.82
N ILE A 77 -4.80 -6.18 -0.67
CA ILE A 77 -4.83 -5.27 0.46
C ILE A 77 -3.42 -4.74 0.70
N VAL A 78 -3.31 -3.42 0.84
CA VAL A 78 -2.07 -2.72 1.19
C VAL A 78 -2.32 -1.91 2.45
N HIS A 79 -1.43 -2.00 3.44
CA HIS A 79 -1.59 -1.28 4.70
C HIS A 79 -0.25 -0.84 5.32
N THR A 80 -0.33 -0.02 6.36
CA THR A 80 0.86 0.43 7.13
C THR A 80 1.01 -0.19 8.51
N VAL A 81 0.03 -1.00 8.96
CA VAL A 81 -0.04 -1.58 10.31
C VAL A 81 1.04 -2.68 10.53
N PRO A 82 2.04 -2.49 11.41
CA PRO A 82 2.95 -3.56 11.84
C PRO A 82 2.21 -4.59 12.70
N GLY A 83 2.69 -5.84 12.76
CA GLY A 83 2.08 -6.91 13.57
C GLY A 83 0.71 -7.39 13.08
N PHE A 84 0.37 -7.16 11.80
CA PHE A 84 -0.96 -7.41 11.25
C PHE A 84 -0.91 -7.90 9.79
N PRO A 85 -1.90 -8.67 9.30
CA PRO A 85 -2.90 -9.44 10.07
C PRO A 85 -2.35 -10.72 10.68
N LYS A 86 -3.03 -11.24 11.69
CA LYS A 86 -2.77 -12.58 12.21
C LYS A 86 -3.37 -13.64 11.28
N ALA A 87 -2.50 -14.34 10.55
CA ALA A 87 -2.93 -15.38 9.62
C ALA A 87 -3.39 -16.64 10.37
N ARG A 88 -4.65 -17.05 10.16
CA ARG A 88 -5.28 -18.26 10.71
C ARG A 88 -5.35 -18.36 12.25
N THR A 89 -5.16 -17.27 12.98
CA THR A 89 -5.17 -17.26 14.46
C THR A 89 -6.16 -16.27 15.06
N GLY A 90 -7.19 -15.90 14.29
CA GLY A 90 -8.24 -14.99 14.73
C GLY A 90 -7.92 -13.51 14.53
N TYR A 91 -8.95 -12.68 14.62
CA TYR A 91 -8.82 -11.24 14.41
C TYR A 91 -8.19 -10.56 15.64
N LEU A 92 -7.10 -9.84 15.43
CA LEU A 92 -6.50 -8.97 16.42
C LEU A 92 -5.87 -7.77 15.74
N PHE A 93 -6.43 -6.58 15.97
CA PHE A 93 -5.73 -5.34 15.65
C PHE A 93 -4.67 -5.08 16.74
N PRO A 94 -3.40 -4.80 16.40
CA PRO A 94 -2.33 -4.69 17.38
C PRO A 94 -2.60 -3.55 18.37
N PRO A 95 -2.64 -3.81 19.69
CA PRO A 95 -2.99 -2.78 20.69
C PRO A 95 -2.09 -1.53 20.64
N ALA A 96 -0.80 -1.72 20.34
CA ALA A 96 0.18 -0.63 20.22
C ALA A 96 -0.07 0.32 19.02
N GLU A 97 -0.88 -0.11 18.06
CA GLU A 97 -1.15 0.60 16.81
C GLU A 97 -2.52 1.30 16.82
N VAL A 98 -3.37 1.05 17.84
CA VAL A 98 -4.72 1.65 17.94
C VAL A 98 -4.68 3.18 18.05
N GLN A 99 -3.64 3.72 18.68
CA GLN A 99 -3.47 5.16 18.91
C GLN A 99 -2.72 5.87 17.77
N LYS A 100 -2.38 5.16 16.70
CA LYS A 100 -1.61 5.70 15.58
C LYS A 100 -2.44 5.85 14.32
N GLY A 101 -2.10 6.83 13.50
CA GLY A 101 -2.62 6.99 12.16
C GLY A 101 -2.10 5.89 11.24
N HIS A 102 -3.02 5.11 10.67
CA HIS A 102 -2.72 4.08 9.69
C HIS A 102 -3.59 4.25 8.45
N LEU A 103 -3.10 3.70 7.34
CA LEU A 103 -3.81 3.68 6.08
C LEU A 103 -3.92 2.26 5.57
N LEU A 104 -5.11 1.91 5.08
CA LEU A 104 -5.45 0.59 4.57
C LEU A 104 -6.28 0.75 3.31
N ILE A 105 -5.92 0.01 2.27
CA ILE A 105 -6.63 -0.03 0.99
C ILE A 105 -6.93 -1.47 0.67
N CYS A 106 -8.17 -1.74 0.24
CA CYS A 106 -8.60 -3.02 -0.30
C CYS A 106 -9.05 -2.81 -1.75
N LEU A 107 -8.42 -3.53 -2.67
CA LEU A 107 -8.74 -3.51 -4.09
C LEU A 107 -9.29 -4.87 -4.49
N THR A 108 -10.53 -4.92 -4.98
CA THR A 108 -11.00 -6.11 -5.71
C THR A 108 -10.34 -6.11 -7.07
N ILE A 109 -9.68 -7.21 -7.41
CA ILE A 109 -8.89 -7.36 -8.64
C ILE A 109 -9.37 -8.59 -9.40
N LYS A 110 -9.16 -8.60 -10.72
CA LYS A 110 -9.33 -9.81 -11.50
C LYS A 110 -8.17 -10.78 -11.26
N GLU A 111 -8.42 -12.06 -11.47
CA GLU A 111 -7.42 -13.10 -11.20
C GLU A 111 -6.21 -13.03 -12.14
N ASP A 112 -6.40 -12.50 -13.35
CA ASP A 112 -5.34 -12.27 -14.33
C ASP A 112 -4.35 -11.17 -13.89
N GLN A 113 -4.75 -10.31 -12.95
CA GLN A 113 -3.89 -9.25 -12.40
C GLN A 113 -2.94 -9.75 -11.30
N ILE A 114 -3.19 -10.94 -10.74
CA ILE A 114 -2.42 -11.48 -9.61
C ILE A 114 -0.94 -11.61 -9.95
N ASP A 115 -0.60 -12.14 -11.13
CA ASP A 115 0.81 -12.32 -11.51
C ASP A 115 1.51 -10.99 -11.77
N THR A 116 0.78 -10.00 -12.32
CA THR A 116 1.26 -8.61 -12.49
C THR A 116 1.56 -7.96 -11.13
N ILE A 117 0.66 -8.10 -10.16
CA ILE A 117 0.88 -7.59 -8.79
C ILE A 117 2.07 -8.32 -8.15
N ALA A 118 2.12 -9.65 -8.27
CA ALA A 118 3.22 -10.45 -7.75
C ALA A 118 4.57 -10.02 -8.32
N MET A 119 4.65 -9.68 -9.61
CA MET A 119 5.88 -9.13 -10.22
C MET A 119 6.33 -7.85 -9.50
N THR A 120 5.41 -6.93 -9.21
CA THR A 120 5.76 -5.67 -8.53
C THR A 120 6.17 -5.89 -7.08
N LEU A 121 5.51 -6.82 -6.39
CA LEU A 121 5.88 -7.25 -5.04
C LEU A 121 7.28 -7.88 -5.03
N ARG A 122 7.63 -8.73 -6.00
CA ARG A 122 8.99 -9.29 -6.10
C ARG A 122 10.06 -8.20 -6.15
N ILE A 123 9.82 -7.11 -6.89
CA ILE A 123 10.74 -5.98 -6.97
C ILE A 123 10.83 -5.23 -5.63
N ALA A 124 9.73 -5.14 -4.88
CA ALA A 124 9.68 -4.54 -3.56
C ALA A 124 10.24 -5.45 -2.44
N THR A 125 10.54 -6.71 -2.77
CA THR A 125 11.11 -7.74 -1.89
C THR A 125 10.50 -7.75 -0.48
N PRO A 126 9.16 -7.85 -0.34
CA PRO A 126 8.52 -7.92 0.96
C PRO A 126 8.85 -9.23 1.66
N LEU A 127 8.68 -9.26 2.98
CA LEU A 127 8.71 -10.51 3.73
C LEU A 127 7.35 -11.19 3.64
N ILE A 128 7.26 -12.32 2.93
CA ILE A 128 6.10 -13.21 3.00
C ILE A 128 6.22 -14.01 4.30
N TYR A 129 5.24 -13.89 5.20
CA TYR A 129 5.23 -14.64 6.48
C TYR A 129 4.14 -15.72 6.52
N TYR A 130 3.23 -15.71 5.56
CA TYR A 130 2.22 -16.76 5.39
C TYR A 130 1.91 -16.96 3.91
N ASN A 131 1.73 -18.21 3.50
CA ASN A 131 1.24 -18.61 2.20
C ASN A 131 0.48 -19.94 2.32
N ASP A 132 -0.72 -20.00 1.74
CA ASP A 132 -1.44 -21.26 1.52
C ASP A 132 -1.96 -21.41 0.09
N ILE A 133 -1.47 -20.60 -0.85
CA ILE A 133 -1.81 -20.71 -2.27
C ILE A 133 -1.28 -22.06 -2.81
N PRO A 134 -2.15 -22.92 -3.36
CA PRO A 134 -1.73 -24.24 -3.85
C PRO A 134 -0.95 -24.12 -5.17
N ASP A 135 -0.09 -25.11 -5.43
CA ASP A 135 0.76 -25.14 -6.63
C ASP A 135 -0.02 -25.03 -7.94
N ALA A 136 -1.23 -25.61 -8.00
CA ALA A 136 -2.11 -25.52 -9.15
C ALA A 136 -2.41 -24.06 -9.55
N GLN A 137 -2.57 -23.18 -8.57
CA GLN A 137 -2.81 -21.75 -8.78
C GLN A 137 -1.52 -20.98 -9.13
N MET A 138 -0.36 -21.52 -8.78
CA MET A 138 0.94 -20.93 -9.08
C MET A 138 1.51 -21.39 -10.43
N ASN A 139 1.00 -22.47 -11.03
CA ASN A 139 1.49 -22.99 -12.30
C ASN A 139 1.33 -22.01 -13.46
N SER A 140 0.22 -21.28 -13.50
CA SER A 140 -0.04 -20.22 -14.48
C SER A 140 0.48 -18.84 -14.05
N ARG A 141 1.07 -18.72 -12.85
CA ARG A 141 1.46 -17.46 -12.22
C ARG A 141 2.94 -17.51 -11.79
N PRO A 142 3.88 -17.40 -12.75
CA PRO A 142 5.30 -17.59 -12.47
C PRO A 142 5.89 -16.52 -11.53
N ASN A 143 5.41 -15.28 -11.54
CA ASN A 143 5.85 -14.28 -10.57
C ASN A 143 5.30 -14.57 -9.18
N LEU A 144 4.06 -15.05 -9.07
CA LEU A 144 3.51 -15.47 -7.79
C LEU A 144 4.32 -16.63 -7.19
N ARG A 145 4.59 -17.66 -7.99
CA ARG A 145 5.44 -18.80 -7.60
C ARG A 145 6.80 -18.33 -7.05
N LYS A 146 7.46 -17.42 -7.76
CA LYS A 146 8.78 -16.89 -7.37
C LYS A 146 8.74 -15.97 -6.16
N LEU A 147 7.63 -15.25 -5.95
CA LEU A 147 7.42 -14.44 -4.77
C LEU A 147 7.30 -15.31 -3.52
N VAL A 148 6.46 -16.34 -3.60
CA VAL A 148 6.21 -17.31 -2.51
C VAL A 148 7.46 -18.12 -2.18
N SER A 149 8.24 -18.53 -3.18
CA SER A 149 9.47 -19.29 -2.97
C SER A 149 10.64 -18.45 -2.44
N GLY A 150 10.47 -17.12 -2.30
CA GLY A 150 11.53 -16.23 -1.84
C GLY A 150 12.70 -16.09 -2.81
N GLU A 151 12.48 -16.26 -4.12
CA GLU A 151 13.54 -16.15 -5.13
C GLU A 151 14.14 -14.73 -5.13
N SER A 152 15.36 -14.62 -4.58
CA SER A 152 16.05 -13.33 -4.37
C SER A 152 16.69 -12.75 -5.64
N ARG A 153 16.81 -13.56 -6.70
CA ARG A 153 17.39 -13.13 -7.97
C ARG A 153 16.38 -12.31 -8.76
N LEU A 154 16.61 -10.99 -8.78
CA LEU A 154 15.88 -10.06 -9.65
C LEU A 154 16.70 -9.75 -10.90
N THR A 155 16.09 -9.92 -12.06
CA THR A 155 16.64 -9.47 -13.34
C THR A 155 16.18 -8.05 -13.64
N PRO A 156 17.03 -7.19 -14.23
CA PRO A 156 16.61 -5.88 -14.71
C PRO A 156 15.40 -5.97 -15.66
N PRO A 157 14.53 -4.94 -15.71
CA PRO A 157 14.64 -3.67 -14.98
C PRO A 157 14.31 -3.81 -13.47
N LEU A 158 15.12 -3.17 -12.63
CA LEU A 158 14.94 -3.18 -11.17
C LEU A 158 14.05 -2.04 -10.66
N ALA A 159 13.40 -1.32 -11.57
CA ALA A 159 12.35 -0.36 -11.30
C ALA A 159 11.29 -0.51 -12.39
N VAL A 160 10.07 -0.83 -11.98
CA VAL A 160 8.97 -1.22 -12.86
C VAL A 160 7.76 -0.33 -12.61
N THR A 161 6.92 -0.24 -13.63
CA THR A 161 5.61 0.40 -13.57
C THR A 161 4.63 -0.58 -14.20
N GLN A 162 3.60 -0.95 -13.46
CA GLN A 162 2.54 -1.81 -13.96
C GLN A 162 1.19 -1.15 -13.74
N ASP A 163 0.33 -1.23 -14.73
CA ASP A 163 -1.05 -0.79 -14.64
C ASP A 163 -1.94 -2.01 -14.37
N THR A 164 -2.99 -1.81 -13.58
CA THR A 164 -4.04 -2.77 -13.30
C THR A 164 -5.37 -2.04 -13.13
N THR A 165 -6.47 -2.78 -13.06
CA THR A 165 -7.82 -2.23 -12.88
C THR A 165 -8.58 -3.02 -11.81
N THR A 166 -9.46 -2.34 -11.09
CA THR A 166 -10.35 -3.02 -10.16
C THR A 166 -11.48 -3.75 -10.91
N ALA A 167 -11.99 -4.83 -10.32
CA ALA A 167 -13.00 -5.69 -10.94
C ALA A 167 -14.46 -5.19 -10.84
N ALA A 168 -14.67 -3.91 -10.49
CA ALA A 168 -16.01 -3.33 -10.35
C ALA A 168 -16.59 -2.84 -11.68
N ALA A 169 -17.92 -2.65 -11.74
CA ALA A 169 -18.62 -2.11 -12.91
C ALA A 169 -18.08 -0.73 -13.36
N GLN A 170 -17.68 0.10 -12.39
CA GLN A 170 -16.84 1.27 -12.60
C GLN A 170 -15.42 0.92 -12.14
N SER A 171 -14.60 0.45 -13.09
CA SER A 171 -13.24 0.04 -12.78
C SER A 171 -12.35 1.25 -12.50
N LEU A 172 -11.59 1.18 -11.42
CA LEU A 172 -10.59 2.17 -11.07
C LEU A 172 -9.28 1.80 -11.73
N LYS A 173 -8.62 2.77 -12.37
CA LYS A 173 -7.26 2.58 -12.87
C LYS A 173 -6.29 2.66 -11.70
N VAL A 174 -5.46 1.63 -11.56
CA VAL A 174 -4.43 1.54 -10.53
C VAL A 174 -3.07 1.39 -11.20
N THR A 175 -2.10 2.19 -10.80
CA THR A 175 -0.71 2.09 -11.28
C THR A 175 0.20 1.77 -10.10
N ILE A 176 0.99 0.71 -10.24
CA ILE A 176 1.95 0.24 -9.24
C ILE A 176 3.35 0.63 -9.71
N TYR A 177 4.04 1.40 -8.89
CA TYR A 177 5.45 1.71 -9.06
C TYR A 177 6.25 0.89 -8.06
N SER A 178 7.20 0.11 -8.53
CA SER A 178 8.05 -0.69 -7.64
C SER A 178 9.50 -0.55 -8.03
N LYS A 179 10.40 -0.45 -7.05
CA LYS A 179 11.83 -0.39 -7.26
C LYS A 179 12.56 -1.26 -6.24
N GLY A 180 13.54 -2.00 -6.72
CA GLY A 180 14.40 -2.83 -5.89
C GLY A 180 15.58 -2.04 -5.34
N GLU A 181 16.19 -2.55 -4.27
CA GLU A 181 17.36 -1.94 -3.60
C GLU A 181 18.49 -1.58 -4.58
N LYS A 182 18.79 -2.50 -5.52
CA LYS A 182 19.91 -2.34 -6.46
C LYS A 182 19.66 -1.29 -7.54
N SER A 183 18.42 -0.80 -7.71
CA SER A 183 18.12 0.30 -8.64
C SER A 183 18.77 1.62 -8.21
N ARG A 184 19.03 1.79 -6.91
CA ARG A 184 19.53 3.03 -6.29
C ARG A 184 18.65 4.27 -6.56
N TYR A 185 17.44 4.09 -7.06
CA TYR A 185 16.52 5.19 -7.34
C TYR A 185 15.83 5.67 -6.07
N GLU A 186 15.71 6.99 -5.99
CA GLU A 186 14.84 7.70 -5.06
C GLU A 186 13.39 7.55 -5.55
N ILE A 187 12.53 6.84 -4.80
CA ILE A 187 11.17 6.51 -5.25
C ILE A 187 10.31 7.74 -5.59
N TYR A 188 10.44 8.85 -4.86
CA TYR A 188 9.60 10.03 -5.05
C TYR A 188 9.99 10.81 -6.32
N ARG A 189 11.22 11.28 -6.44
CA ARG A 189 11.72 12.11 -7.55
C ARG A 189 12.02 11.29 -8.80
N ARG A 190 12.79 10.20 -8.66
CA ARG A 190 13.34 9.46 -9.81
C ARG A 190 12.33 8.47 -10.39
N VAL A 191 11.33 8.06 -9.62
CA VAL A 191 10.22 7.19 -10.08
C VAL A 191 8.93 7.99 -10.17
N LEU A 192 8.32 8.43 -9.06
CA LEU A 192 6.97 9.01 -9.05
C LEU A 192 6.88 10.33 -9.83
N VAL A 193 7.62 11.37 -9.47
CA VAL A 193 7.61 12.67 -10.18
C VAL A 193 8.00 12.50 -11.65
N LYS A 194 8.97 11.63 -11.96
CA LYS A 194 9.39 11.35 -13.35
C LYS A 194 8.27 10.70 -14.16
N LYS A 195 7.50 9.78 -13.57
CA LYS A 195 6.43 9.04 -14.24
C LYS A 195 5.12 9.81 -14.29
N LEU A 196 4.74 10.46 -13.21
CA LEU A 196 3.54 11.29 -13.09
C LEU A 196 3.68 12.63 -13.85
N LYS A 197 4.92 13.10 -14.05
CA LYS A 197 5.26 14.34 -14.78
C LYS A 197 4.58 15.61 -14.23
N THR A 198 4.20 15.60 -12.96
CA THR A 198 3.44 16.64 -12.27
C THR A 198 4.03 16.90 -10.88
N THR A 199 3.58 17.96 -10.20
CA THR A 199 3.93 18.20 -8.80
C THR A 199 3.22 17.18 -7.93
N ILE A 200 3.85 16.76 -6.83
CA ILE A 200 3.23 15.90 -5.83
C ILE A 200 3.22 16.61 -4.46
N LYS A 201 2.10 16.49 -3.74
CA LYS A 201 2.03 16.80 -2.31
C LYS A 201 2.18 15.51 -1.53
N VAL A 202 3.05 15.49 -0.53
CA VAL A 202 3.46 14.25 0.15
C VAL A 202 3.28 14.36 1.66
N TRP A 203 2.49 13.48 2.25
CA TRP A 203 2.44 13.22 3.69
C TRP A 203 3.35 12.04 4.01
N THR A 204 4.38 12.27 4.81
CA THR A 204 5.44 11.29 5.07
C THR A 204 6.34 11.75 6.20
N THR A 205 6.89 10.81 6.97
CA THR A 205 7.93 11.11 7.96
C THR A 205 9.25 11.47 7.28
N ARG A 206 10.14 12.18 7.97
CA ARG A 206 11.30 12.86 7.35
C ARG A 206 12.59 12.63 8.14
N ASP A 207 13.74 12.61 7.46
CA ASP A 207 15.06 12.38 8.06
C ASP A 207 15.93 13.64 8.19
N LYS A 208 15.30 14.83 8.16
CA LYS A 208 15.93 16.17 8.13
C LYS A 208 16.84 16.46 6.91
N ILE A 209 17.16 15.45 6.09
CA ILE A 209 18.06 15.60 4.95
C ILE A 209 17.26 15.93 3.68
N LEU A 210 16.22 15.15 3.40
CA LEU A 210 15.34 15.44 2.27
C LEU A 210 14.30 16.50 2.66
N LYS A 211 14.19 17.53 1.82
CA LYS A 211 13.25 18.66 1.94
C LYS A 211 12.32 18.71 0.73
N SER A 212 11.34 19.61 0.75
CA SER A 212 10.61 20.01 -0.46
C SER A 212 11.59 20.31 -1.60
N ASP A 213 11.30 19.79 -2.80
CA ASP A 213 12.17 19.91 -3.97
C ASP A 213 11.42 20.57 -5.10
N CYS A 214 11.69 21.86 -5.31
CA CYS A 214 11.00 22.69 -6.29
C CYS A 214 11.91 23.14 -7.45
N ARG A 215 12.96 22.35 -7.72
CA ARG A 215 13.98 22.67 -8.72
C ARG A 215 13.52 22.56 -10.17
N ILE A 216 12.37 21.93 -10.44
CA ILE A 216 11.86 21.72 -11.81
C ILE A 216 10.46 22.32 -11.89
N LEU A 217 10.28 23.27 -12.80
CA LEU A 217 8.99 23.90 -13.04
C LEU A 217 7.89 22.85 -13.23
N ASN A 218 6.80 22.98 -12.45
CA ASN A 218 5.62 22.11 -12.46
C ASN A 218 5.87 20.63 -12.10
N ARG A 219 7.06 20.27 -11.57
CA ARG A 219 7.40 18.90 -11.15
C ARG A 219 8.09 18.90 -9.79
N ASN A 220 7.37 19.46 -8.83
CA ASN A 220 7.87 19.66 -7.47
C ASN A 220 7.51 18.50 -6.55
N ILE A 221 8.28 18.36 -5.48
CA ILE A 221 7.89 17.58 -4.29
C ILE A 221 7.56 18.61 -3.21
N LYS A 222 6.29 18.74 -2.85
CA LYS A 222 5.83 19.62 -1.76
C LYS A 222 5.48 18.76 -0.57
N LEU A 223 6.13 18.97 0.57
CA LEU A 223 5.85 18.18 1.77
C LEU A 223 4.67 18.78 2.54
N VAL A 224 3.66 17.97 2.87
CA VAL A 224 2.52 18.39 3.68
C VAL A 224 2.99 18.69 5.10
N THR A 225 2.55 19.81 5.67
CA THR A 225 2.91 20.23 7.03
C THR A 225 2.09 19.50 8.08
N SER A 226 2.70 19.22 9.22
CA SER A 226 2.03 18.68 10.40
C SER A 226 1.55 19.80 11.32
N PRO A 227 0.40 19.67 12.01
CA PRO A 227 -0.55 18.55 11.93
C PRO A 227 -1.48 18.63 10.71
N ILE A 228 -2.08 17.48 10.34
CA ILE A 228 -3.23 17.41 9.43
C ILE A 228 -4.50 17.14 10.22
N THR A 229 -5.65 17.39 9.60
CA THR A 229 -6.97 17.04 10.16
C THR A 229 -7.67 16.06 9.23
N VAL A 230 -8.14 14.95 9.79
CA VAL A 230 -8.79 13.86 9.09
C VAL A 230 -10.19 13.68 9.66
N ASN A 231 -11.22 14.16 8.95
CA ASN A 231 -12.61 14.20 9.43
C ASN A 231 -12.76 14.80 10.86
N GLY A 232 -12.06 15.90 11.15
CA GLY A 232 -12.06 16.53 12.47
C GLY A 232 -11.08 15.93 13.50
N HIS A 233 -10.44 14.80 13.20
CA HIS A 233 -9.41 14.21 14.05
C HIS A 233 -8.02 14.73 13.66
N ALA A 234 -7.29 15.32 14.61
CA ALA A 234 -5.92 15.75 14.38
C ALA A 234 -4.98 14.54 14.25
N SER A 235 -4.04 14.60 13.31
CA SER A 235 -2.98 13.61 13.13
C SER A 235 -1.64 14.33 12.90
N SER A 236 -0.56 13.79 13.48
CA SER A 236 0.77 14.38 13.39
C SER A 236 1.79 13.40 12.80
N LEU A 237 2.95 13.89 12.37
CA LEU A 237 4.00 13.02 11.81
C LEU A 237 4.60 12.05 12.84
N GLU A 238 4.43 12.34 14.14
CA GLU A 238 4.87 11.50 15.26
C GLU A 238 3.85 10.41 15.60
N SER A 239 2.57 10.64 15.29
CA SER A 239 1.46 9.75 15.61
C SER A 239 0.92 9.01 14.38
N ASP A 240 1.31 9.40 13.16
CA ASP A 240 0.86 8.81 11.90
C ASP A 240 2.00 8.08 11.19
N VAL A 241 1.79 6.79 10.90
CA VAL A 241 2.78 5.96 10.19
C VAL A 241 2.35 5.69 8.75
N SER A 242 1.33 6.36 8.23
CA SER A 242 0.97 6.32 6.82
C SER A 242 1.93 7.18 5.99
N GLN A 243 2.14 6.79 4.74
CA GLN A 243 2.79 7.63 3.74
C GLN A 243 1.94 7.63 2.48
N TRP A 244 1.59 8.82 2.04
CA TRP A 244 0.76 8.99 0.85
C TRP A 244 1.13 10.26 0.10
N LEU A 245 0.75 10.29 -1.18
CA LEU A 245 0.87 11.48 -2.00
C LEU A 245 -0.36 11.71 -2.85
N ILE A 246 -0.48 12.93 -3.34
CA ILE A 246 -1.44 13.33 -4.37
C ILE A 246 -0.75 14.16 -5.45
N SER A 247 -1.24 14.11 -6.69
CA SER A 247 -0.72 14.90 -7.82
C SER A 247 -1.34 16.29 -7.93
N GLU A 248 -0.58 17.32 -8.30
CA GLU A 248 -1.04 18.69 -8.49
C GLU A 248 -0.49 19.32 -9.81
N PRO A 249 -1.34 19.69 -10.78
CA PRO A 249 -2.75 19.31 -10.88
C PRO A 249 -2.89 17.81 -11.12
N GLY A 250 -4.04 17.23 -10.75
CA GLY A 250 -4.39 15.87 -11.14
C GLY A 250 -5.43 15.24 -10.23
N ASN A 251 -5.65 13.95 -10.43
CA ASN A 251 -6.69 13.13 -9.80
C ASN A 251 -6.11 11.82 -9.23
N LYS A 252 -4.80 11.81 -8.95
CA LYS A 252 -4.09 10.64 -8.47
C LYS A 252 -3.81 10.75 -6.99
N PHE A 253 -4.11 9.67 -6.28
CA PHE A 253 -3.74 9.43 -4.90
C PHE A 253 -2.85 8.19 -4.86
N CYS A 254 -1.76 8.20 -4.09
CA CYS A 254 -0.92 7.03 -3.94
C CYS A 254 -0.58 6.74 -2.49
N VAL A 255 -0.52 5.46 -2.15
CA VAL A 255 0.10 4.95 -0.91
C VAL A 255 1.49 4.48 -1.23
N ILE A 256 2.42 4.78 -0.33
CA ILE A 256 3.85 4.49 -0.50
C ILE A 256 4.30 3.75 0.75
N ASP A 257 5.08 2.69 0.59
CA ASP A 257 5.53 1.92 1.75
C ASP A 257 6.75 2.55 2.46
N LYS A 258 7.48 3.42 1.75
CA LYS A 258 8.73 4.03 2.22
C LYS A 258 8.58 5.50 2.56
N PRO A 259 9.06 5.94 3.74
CA PRO A 259 9.10 7.37 4.06
C PRO A 259 10.10 8.12 3.18
N TYR A 260 9.95 9.45 3.13
CA TYR A 260 10.83 10.32 2.35
C TYR A 260 12.13 10.61 3.11
N HIS A 261 12.93 9.55 3.27
CA HIS A 261 14.26 9.60 3.86
C HIS A 261 15.32 9.42 2.77
N LYS A 262 16.57 9.81 2.99
CA LYS A 262 17.69 9.59 2.05
C LYS A 262 18.07 8.11 1.96
N SER A 263 17.94 7.37 3.06
CA SER A 263 18.27 5.95 3.17
C SER A 263 17.49 5.08 2.18
N GLN A 264 16.23 5.43 1.89
CA GLN A 264 15.37 4.64 1.00
C GLN A 264 15.98 4.44 -0.40
N THR A 265 16.89 5.31 -0.87
CA THR A 265 17.60 5.08 -2.15
C THR A 265 18.32 3.73 -2.18
N LYS A 266 18.72 3.20 -1.01
CA LYS A 266 19.38 1.91 -0.83
C LYS A 266 18.44 0.80 -0.36
N GLU A 267 17.14 1.01 -0.42
CA GLU A 267 16.11 0.07 0.03
C GLU A 267 15.13 -0.20 -1.12
N PRO A 268 14.39 -1.32 -1.12
CA PRO A 268 13.26 -1.48 -2.01
C PRO A 268 12.10 -0.54 -1.59
N ALA A 269 11.25 -0.17 -2.54
CA ALA A 269 10.06 0.63 -2.29
C ALA A 269 8.96 0.32 -3.30
N MET A 270 7.71 0.52 -2.87
CA MET A 270 6.52 0.39 -3.69
C MET A 270 5.57 1.55 -3.44
N ALA A 271 4.90 1.98 -4.50
CA ALA A 271 3.78 2.91 -4.44
C ALA A 271 2.61 2.38 -5.27
N VAL A 272 1.41 2.45 -4.71
CA VAL A 272 0.16 2.06 -5.38
C VAL A 272 -0.67 3.32 -5.57
N CYS A 273 -0.85 3.73 -6.82
CA CYS A 273 -1.54 4.94 -7.21
C CYS A 273 -2.91 4.62 -7.79
N ILE A 274 -3.97 5.22 -7.23
CA ILE A 274 -5.34 5.12 -7.71
C ILE A 274 -5.70 6.41 -8.45
N ASP A 275 -6.26 6.25 -9.64
CA ASP A 275 -6.79 7.32 -10.48
C ASP A 275 -8.27 7.51 -10.16
N ASP A 276 -8.57 8.34 -9.16
CA ASP A 276 -9.94 8.62 -8.72
C ASP A 276 -10.04 10.04 -8.14
N ALA A 277 -10.90 10.87 -8.73
CA ALA A 277 -11.07 12.26 -8.35
C ALA A 277 -11.68 12.43 -6.94
N THR A 278 -12.49 11.47 -6.48
CA THR A 278 -13.13 11.53 -5.16
C THR A 278 -12.10 11.27 -4.07
N ILE A 279 -11.33 10.18 -4.20
CA ILE A 279 -10.24 9.84 -3.28
C ILE A 279 -9.20 10.96 -3.28
N PHE A 280 -8.77 11.41 -4.45
CA PHE A 280 -7.87 12.56 -4.57
C PHE A 280 -8.43 13.79 -3.85
N GLY A 281 -9.71 14.12 -4.06
CA GLY A 281 -10.36 15.28 -3.47
C GLY A 281 -10.33 15.26 -1.94
N HIS A 282 -10.56 14.11 -1.32
CA HIS A 282 -10.46 13.94 0.13
C HIS A 282 -9.04 14.18 0.64
N PHE A 283 -8.03 13.54 0.04
CA PHE A 283 -6.63 13.74 0.45
C PHE A 283 -6.09 15.14 0.12
N ASN A 284 -6.60 15.81 -0.91
CA ASN A 284 -6.24 17.19 -1.22
C ASN A 284 -6.80 18.18 -0.19
N ARG A 285 -7.95 17.88 0.44
CA ARG A 285 -8.47 18.65 1.58
C ARG A 285 -7.63 18.43 2.84
N ILE A 286 -7.12 17.22 3.04
CA ILE A 286 -6.25 16.90 4.19
C ILE A 286 -4.88 17.57 4.03
N GLY A 287 -4.27 17.48 2.85
CA GLY A 287 -2.91 17.96 2.56
C GLY A 287 -2.84 19.39 2.00
N GLN A 288 -3.70 20.30 2.45
CA GLN A 288 -3.75 21.68 1.93
C GLN A 288 -2.48 22.48 2.23
N ASN A 289 -1.97 22.35 3.46
CA ASN A 289 -0.81 23.09 3.92
C ASN A 289 0.47 22.32 3.58
N VAL A 290 1.38 22.99 2.89
CA VAL A 290 2.65 22.42 2.45
C VAL A 290 3.81 23.34 2.84
N GLU A 291 4.97 22.74 3.05
CA GLU A 291 6.19 23.51 3.29
C GLU A 291 6.54 24.38 2.10
N ASN A 292 7.16 25.52 2.42
CA ASN A 292 7.74 26.36 1.40
C ASN A 292 8.85 25.63 0.66
N CYS A 293 8.89 25.92 -0.63
CA CYS A 293 10.10 25.90 -1.43
C CYS A 293 10.86 27.22 -1.15
#